data_AF-A0A5K1DIG9-F1
#
_entry.id   AF-A0A5K1DIG9-F1
#
_cell.length_a   1.000
_cell.length_b   1.000
_cell.length_c   1.000
_cell.angle_alpha   90.00
_cell.angle_beta   90.00
_cell.angle_gamma   90.00
#
_symmetry.space_group_name_H-M   'P 1'
#
loop_
_entity.id
_entity.type
_entity.pdbx_description
1 polymer ?
#
loop_
_entity_poly.entity_id
_entity_poly.type
_entity_poly.pdbx_seq_one_letter_code
_entity_poly.pdbx_strand_id
1 'polypeptide(L)'
;IGQGTYSNVYKARDSLSGKIVALKKVRFDNLELESVKFMAREILILRRLDHPNIVKLEGLVTSRMSCSLYLVFEYMEHDLAGLAAAPGIKFSEPQ
;
A
#
# COMPACT_ATOMS: atom_id res chain seq x y z
N ILE A 1 -3.24 9.28 3.42
CA ILE A 1 -1.98 9.16 4.18
C ILE A 1 -0.75 9.35 3.32
N GLY A 2 -0.81 9.06 2.01
CA GLY A 2 0.27 9.40 1.10
C GLY A 2 -0.25 9.60 -0.32
N GLN A 3 0.46 10.41 -1.09
CA GLN A 3 0.25 10.58 -2.52
C GLN A 3 1.54 10.18 -3.23
N GLY A 4 1.47 9.11 -4.02
CA GLY A 4 2.54 8.72 -4.93
C GLY A 4 2.26 9.26 -6.34
N THR A 5 3.25 9.15 -7.21
CA THR A 5 3.16 9.58 -8.62
C THR A 5 1.97 8.94 -9.35
N TYR A 6 1.70 7.66 -9.07
CA TYR A 6 0.67 6.84 -9.74
C TYR A 6 -0.39 6.28 -8.80
N SER A 7 -0.44 6.75 -7.54
CA SER A 7 -1.39 6.21 -6.57
C SER A 7 -1.72 7.16 -5.44
N ASN A 8 -2.90 6.95 -4.85
CA ASN A 8 -3.29 7.60 -3.60
C ASN A 8 -3.45 6.53 -2.54
N VAL A 9 -2.90 6.77 -1.35
CA VAL A 9 -2.99 5.84 -0.23
C VAL A 9 -3.92 6.42 0.83
N TYR A 10 -4.95 5.66 1.18
CA TYR A 10 -5.95 6.02 2.18
C TYR A 10 -5.79 5.14 3.41
N LYS A 11 -6.01 5.72 4.60
CA LYS A 11 -6.22 4.94 5.82
C LYS A 11 -7.69 4.53 5.85
N ALA A 12 -7.95 3.26 6.08
CA ALA A 12 -9.29 2.72 6.18
C ALA A 12 -9.42 1.78 7.37
N ARG A 13 -10.66 1.47 7.73
CA ARG A 13 -11.00 0.46 8.72
C ARG A 13 -11.80 -0.62 8.01
N ASP A 14 -11.38 -1.86 8.13
CA ASP A 14 -12.19 -3.00 7.73
C ASP A 14 -13.43 -3.07 8.62
N SER A 15 -14.62 -3.07 8.02
CA SER A 15 -15.90 -3.08 8.72
C SER A 15 -16.20 -4.40 9.43
N LEU A 16 -15.59 -5.51 8.99
CA LEU A 16 -15.82 -6.83 9.57
C LEU A 16 -14.86 -7.11 10.73
N SER A 17 -13.55 -6.95 10.50
CA SER A 17 -12.54 -7.22 11.53
C SER A 17 -12.25 -6.04 12.46
N GLY A 18 -12.63 -4.81 12.06
CA GLY A 18 -12.23 -3.59 12.74
C GLY A 18 -10.76 -3.19 12.56
N LYS A 19 -9.96 -3.98 11.81
CA LYS A 19 -8.53 -3.74 11.58
C LYS A 19 -8.33 -2.46 10.76
N ILE A 20 -7.33 -1.67 11.15
CA ILE A 20 -6.88 -0.51 10.38
C ILE A 20 -5.98 -0.98 9.25
N VAL A 21 -6.26 -0.54 8.03
CA VAL A 21 -5.54 -0.94 6.80
C VAL A 21 -5.17 0.28 5.96
N ALA A 22 -4.18 0.10 5.10
CA ALA A 22 -3.81 1.06 4.07
C ALA A 22 -4.36 0.62 2.71
N LEU A 23 -5.18 1.47 2.07
CA LEU A 23 -5.73 1.24 0.74
C LEU A 23 -4.95 2.05 -0.29
N LYS A 24 -4.11 1.40 -1.10
CA LYS A 24 -3.43 2.02 -2.24
C LYS A 24 -4.34 1.95 -3.47
N LYS A 25 -5.00 3.05 -3.79
CA LYS A 25 -5.76 3.22 -5.04
C LYS A 25 -4.77 3.43 -6.18
N VAL A 26 -4.71 2.46 -7.09
CA VAL A 26 -3.82 2.50 -8.23
C VAL A 26 -4.49 3.28 -9.36
N ARG A 27 -3.75 4.22 -9.96
CA ARG A 27 -4.13 4.82 -11.23
C ARG A 27 -3.43 4.01 -12.33
N PHE A 28 -4.19 3.19 -13.04
CA PHE A 28 -3.70 2.47 -14.21
C PHE A 28 -4.75 2.58 -15.30
N ASP A 29 -4.29 2.66 -16.55
CA ASP A 29 -5.17 2.60 -17.70
C ASP A 29 -5.49 1.13 -17.99
N ASN A 30 -6.77 0.77 -17.96
CA ASN A 30 -7.24 -0.59 -18.21
C ASN A 30 -7.41 -0.91 -19.70
N LEU A 31 -7.29 0.10 -20.57
CA LEU A 31 -7.29 -0.05 -22.03
C LEU A 31 -5.87 -0.28 -22.57
N GLU A 32 -4.85 0.17 -21.83
CA GLU A 32 -3.45 -0.08 -22.19
C GLU A 32 -2.93 -1.42 -21.67
N LEU A 33 -2.60 -2.31 -22.61
CA LEU A 33 -2.10 -3.65 -22.30
C LEU A 33 -0.82 -3.63 -21.44
N GLU A 34 0.10 -2.69 -21.68
CA GLU A 34 1.35 -2.60 -20.93
C GLU A 34 1.11 -2.17 -19.47
N SER A 35 0.20 -1.22 -19.25
CA SER A 35 -0.24 -0.83 -17.89
C SER A 35 -0.84 -2.00 -17.13
N VAL A 36 -1.68 -2.81 -17.79
CA VAL A 36 -2.28 -4.01 -17.19
C VAL A 36 -1.21 -5.06 -16.86
N LYS A 37 -0.27 -5.34 -17.77
CA LYS A 37 0.84 -6.28 -17.53
C LYS A 37 1.73 -5.84 -16.37
N PHE A 38 2.04 -4.54 -16.30
CA PHE A 38 2.81 -3.96 -15.22
C PHE A 38 2.13 -4.20 -13.86
N MET A 39 0.84 -3.89 -13.77
CA MET A 39 0.07 -4.09 -12.53
C MET A 39 -0.06 -5.56 -12.15
N ALA A 40 -0.32 -6.45 -13.11
CA ALA A 40 -0.39 -7.87 -12.86
C ALA A 40 0.93 -8.42 -12.30
N ARG A 41 2.07 -7.95 -12.81
CA ARG A 41 3.40 -8.33 -12.32
C ARG A 41 3.65 -7.84 -10.89
N GLU A 42 3.33 -6.58 -10.59
CA GLU A 42 3.49 -6.02 -9.24
C GLU A 42 2.65 -6.82 -8.22
N ILE A 43 1.39 -7.11 -8.54
CA ILE A 43 0.49 -7.90 -7.69
C ILE A 43 1.01 -9.32 -7.50
N LEU A 44 1.49 -9.97 -8.57
CA LEU A 44 2.01 -11.33 -8.50
C LEU A 44 3.22 -11.44 -7.57
N ILE A 45 4.13 -10.46 -7.65
CA ILE A 45 5.30 -10.39 -6.76
C ILE A 45 4.84 -10.18 -5.33
N LEU A 46 4.01 -9.16 -5.08
CA LEU A 46 3.51 -8.84 -3.74
C LEU A 46 2.78 -10.00 -3.07
N ARG A 47 2.03 -10.80 -3.83
CA ARG A 47 1.34 -12.00 -3.31
C ARG A 47 2.27 -13.11 -2.86
N ARG A 48 3.51 -13.15 -3.35
CA ARG A 48 4.52 -14.17 -3.01
C ARG A 48 5.43 -13.73 -1.86
N LEU A 49 5.41 -12.45 -1.51
CA LEU A 49 6.23 -11.92 -0.43
C LEU A 49 5.53 -12.16 0.91
N ASP A 50 6.11 -13.05 1.71
CA ASP A 50 5.66 -13.32 3.08
C ASP A 50 6.88 -13.33 4.01
N HIS A 51 7.17 -12.17 4.60
CA HIS A 51 8.33 -11.97 5.45
C HIS A 51 8.05 -10.84 6.46
N PRO A 52 8.48 -10.94 7.73
CA PRO A 52 8.19 -9.94 8.76
C PRO A 52 8.70 -8.52 8.44
N ASN A 53 9.71 -8.38 7.59
CA ASN A 53 10.27 -7.07 7.19
C ASN A 53 9.77 -6.60 5.80
N ILE A 54 8.76 -7.25 5.22
CA ILE A 54 8.16 -6.84 3.95
C ILE A 54 6.67 -6.60 4.17
N VAL A 55 6.16 -5.46 3.72
CA VAL A 55 4.74 -5.14 3.85
C VAL A 55 3.90 -6.16 3.08
N LYS A 56 2.94 -6.77 3.78
CA LYS A 56 2.10 -7.83 3.22
C LYS A 56 0.92 -7.25 2.44
N LEU A 57 0.69 -7.80 1.26
CA LEU A 57 -0.55 -7.56 0.50
C LEU A 57 -1.65 -8.45 1.08
N GLU A 58 -2.53 -7.86 1.88
CA GLU A 58 -3.65 -8.53 2.55
C GLU A 58 -4.77 -8.88 1.58
N GLY A 59 -4.95 -8.09 0.52
CA GLY A 59 -6.02 -8.32 -0.43
C GLY A 59 -6.09 -7.33 -1.57
N LEU A 60 -7.06 -7.56 -2.45
CA LEU A 60 -7.40 -6.71 -3.58
C LEU A 60 -8.87 -6.33 -3.47
N VAL A 61 -9.18 -5.06 -3.70
CA VAL A 61 -10.55 -4.57 -3.79
C VAL A 61 -10.73 -3.91 -5.15
N THR A 62 -11.85 -4.20 -5.82
CA THR A 62 -12.20 -3.57 -7.09
C THR A 62 -13.56 -2.92 -6.99
N SER A 63 -13.70 -1.73 -7.57
CA SER A 63 -14.99 -1.06 -7.70
C SER A 63 -15.60 -1.40 -9.05
N ARG A 64 -16.81 -1.97 -9.04
CA ARG A 64 -17.55 -2.31 -10.28
C ARG A 64 -17.98 -1.07 -11.07
N MET A 65 -18.14 0.08 -10.42
CA MET A 65 -18.62 1.30 -11.08
C MET A 65 -17.50 2.16 -11.67
N SER A 66 -16.30 2.13 -11.06
CA SER A 66 -15.21 3.05 -11.41
C SER A 66 -13.97 2.36 -11.97
N CYS A 67 -14.04 1.05 -12.21
CA CYS A 67 -12.93 0.18 -12.61
C CYS A 67 -11.65 0.38 -11.77
N SER A 68 -11.78 0.91 -10.55
CA SER A 68 -10.65 1.27 -9.71
C SER A 68 -10.18 0.06 -8.94
N LEU A 69 -8.86 -0.17 -8.96
CA LEU A 69 -8.19 -1.22 -8.21
C LEU A 69 -7.55 -0.63 -6.95
N TYR A 70 -7.78 -1.30 -5.83
CA TYR A 70 -7.21 -0.97 -4.54
C TYR A 70 -6.40 -2.18 -4.06
N LEU A 71 -5.16 -1.92 -3.70
CA LEU A 71 -4.31 -2.88 -3.00
C LEU A 71 -4.45 -2.63 -1.50
N VAL A 72 -4.76 -3.68 -0.75
CA VAL A 72 -4.95 -3.61 0.71
C VAL A 72 -3.66 -4.05 1.38
N PHE A 73 -3.08 -3.17 2.19
CA PHE A 73 -1.88 -3.44 2.96
C PHE A 73 -2.16 -3.25 4.46
N GLU A 74 -1.29 -3.83 5.27
CA GLU A 74 -1.18 -3.45 6.67
C GLU A 74 -0.87 -1.95 6.80
N TYR A 75 -1.54 -1.28 7.75
CA TYR A 75 -1.27 0.12 8.04
C TYR A 75 -0.06 0.25 8.96
N MET A 76 0.95 1.00 8.51
CA MET A 76 2.08 1.40 9.35
C MET A 76 1.80 2.80 9.92
N GLU A 77 2.01 2.98 11.22
CA GLU A 77 1.76 4.27 11.88
C GLU A 77 2.76 5.35 11.46
N HIS A 78 3.98 4.92 11.15
CA HIS A 78 5.10 5.77 10.84
C HIS A 78 5.86 5.27 9.62
N ASP A 79 6.48 6.20 8.91
CA ASP A 79 7.56 5.92 7.98
C ASP A 79 8.87 6.52 8.51
N LEU A 80 10.00 6.00 8.03
CA LEU A 80 11.31 6.41 8.53
C LEU A 80 11.61 7.89 8.25
N ALA A 81 11.14 8.42 7.13
CA ALA A 81 11.35 9.83 6.77
C ALA A 81 10.64 10.76 7.76
N GLY A 82 9.40 10.43 8.12
CA GLY A 82 8.61 11.13 9.12
C GLY A 82 9.22 11.04 10.52
N LEU A 83 9.72 9.86 10.91
CA LEU A 83 10.42 9.69 12.19
C LEU A 83 11.72 10.50 12.24
N ALA A 84 12.50 10.51 11.15
CA ALA A 84 13.74 11.25 11.07
C ALA A 84 13.55 12.77 11.06
N ALA A 85 12.43 13.26 10.52
CA ALA A 85 12.09 14.68 10.52
C ALA A 85 11.47 15.17 11.84
N ALA A 86 11.01 14.26 12.71
CA ALA A 86 10.31 14.62 13.94
C ALA A 86 11.29 15.17 15.02
N PRO A 87 11.11 16.41 15.48
CA PRO A 87 11.95 16.96 16.55
C PRO A 87 11.70 16.19 17.85
N GLY A 88 12.76 15.58 18.39
CA GLY A 88 12.72 14.80 19.63
C GLY A 88 12.90 13.29 19.44
N ILE A 89 12.82 12.77 18.22
CA ILE A 89 13.20 11.40 17.92
C ILE A 89 14.71 11.35 17.65
N LYS A 90 15.43 10.49 18.40
CA LYS A 90 16.86 10.21 18.19
C LYS A 90 17.04 8.72 17.99
N PHE A 91 17.74 8.34 16.93
CA PHE A 91 18.15 6.95 16.71
C PHE A 91 19.47 6.70 17.44
N SER A 92 19.63 5.52 18.02
CA SER A 92 20.89 5.05 18.59
C SER A 92 21.67 4.22 17.57
N GLU A 93 22.98 4.08 17.78
CA GLU A 93 23.78 3.12 17.03
C GLU A 93 23.35 1.68 17.35
N PRO A 94 23.50 0.73 16.41
CA PRO A 94 23.31 -0.69 16.68
C PRO A 94 24.30 -1.15 17.75
N GLN A 95 23.82 -1.92 18.74
CA GLN A 95 24.67 -2.58 19.73
C GLN A 95 25.27 -3.87 19.19
#